data_AF-A0A1X7VD50-F1
#
_entry.id   AF-A0A1X7VD50-F1
#
_cell.length_a   1.000
_cell.length_b   1.000
_cell.length_c   1.000
_cell.angle_alpha   90.00
_cell.angle_beta   90.00
_cell.angle_gamma   90.00
#
_symmetry.space_group_name_H-M   'P 1'
#
loop_
_entity.id
_entity.type
_entity.pdbx_description
1 polymer ?
#
loop_
_entity_poly.entity_id
_entity_poly.type
_entity_poly.pdbx_seq_one_letter_code
_entity_poly.pdbx_strand_id
1 'polypeptide(L)'
;MSERAPLLKSSVKRRCCGAYRFQFIHSKGALLVLLWDLLIGISLNLLIQTSDPSFADFISVVVVVGASSVLIFAGFLGDFLISSVCIVRVSLLPFNIDQLIGSSSDELSAVIHWHNIGPVVYLLFGQIIFSLQSTMLQELIIFLFCFVCFAAILASHSLFNNHLDTTPVNTTNPIKLIVRVLCYARKHKYPENRSALTYWEEEVPSRLDLGKDKYGGPFTEEEVEDVKTILKLLPILIVNGLAVSFNGDFLLDTNLKHYGCVELHEGNIIGAVYVFIILLHQFVIYPCFYKHIPSMLKRMGLGMGLIVAVNFYYTVDSIHW
;
A
#
# COMPACT_ATOMS: atom_id res chain seq x y z
N MET A 1 -57.90 12.52 35.37
CA MET A 1 -57.83 11.06 35.13
C MET A 1 -56.51 10.78 34.43
N SER A 2 -55.69 9.95 35.06
CA SER A 2 -54.30 9.66 34.71
C SER A 2 -54.28 8.28 34.06
N GLU A 3 -53.87 8.19 32.80
CA GLU A 3 -53.57 6.91 32.16
C GLU A 3 -52.05 6.74 32.07
N ARG A 4 -51.53 5.87 32.94
CA ARG A 4 -50.16 5.38 32.90
C ARG A 4 -50.09 4.26 31.87
N ALA A 5 -49.29 4.44 30.84
CA ALA A 5 -48.89 3.35 29.94
C ALA A 5 -48.07 2.29 30.71
N PRO A 6 -48.30 0.98 30.48
CA PRO A 6 -47.54 -0.06 31.15
C PRO A 6 -46.12 -0.21 30.56
N LEU A 7 -45.13 -0.09 31.44
CA LEU A 7 -43.72 -0.42 31.19
C LEU A 7 -43.57 -1.92 30.96
N LEU A 8 -43.51 -2.34 29.69
CA LEU A 8 -43.04 -3.66 29.27
C LEU A 8 -41.52 -3.75 29.53
N LYS A 9 -41.14 -4.23 30.72
CA LYS A 9 -39.81 -4.79 30.98
C LYS A 9 -39.69 -6.10 30.20
N SER A 10 -39.27 -6.04 28.94
CA SER A 10 -38.73 -7.22 28.27
C SER A 10 -37.35 -7.49 28.85
N SER A 11 -37.25 -8.55 29.67
CA SER A 11 -35.97 -9.10 30.10
C SER A 11 -35.30 -9.74 28.89
N VAL A 12 -34.62 -8.92 28.09
CA VAL A 12 -33.72 -9.41 27.06
C VAL A 12 -32.56 -10.10 27.77
N LYS A 13 -32.69 -11.43 27.84
CA LYS A 13 -31.67 -12.38 28.27
C LYS A 13 -30.39 -12.06 27.48
N ARG A 14 -29.45 -11.34 28.10
CA ARG A 14 -28.12 -11.08 27.53
C ARG A 14 -27.45 -12.43 27.32
N ARG A 15 -27.47 -12.94 26.09
CA ARG A 15 -26.55 -14.02 25.68
C ARG A 15 -25.14 -13.42 25.73
N CYS A 16 -24.40 -13.78 26.78
CA CYS A 16 -23.00 -13.39 26.98
C CYS A 16 -22.02 -14.07 26.02
N CYS A 17 -22.47 -14.98 25.16
CA CYS A 17 -21.68 -15.49 24.03
C CYS A 17 -22.17 -14.81 22.76
N GLY A 18 -21.60 -13.63 22.48
CA GLY A 18 -21.79 -12.95 21.21
C GLY A 18 -21.35 -13.88 20.07
N ALA A 19 -22.14 -13.93 19.00
CA ALA A 19 -21.79 -14.68 17.80
C ALA A 19 -20.37 -14.28 17.37
N TYR A 20 -19.48 -15.27 17.27
CA TYR A 20 -18.13 -15.10 16.77
C TYR A 20 -18.21 -14.47 15.38
N ARG A 21 -17.86 -13.19 15.26
CA ARG A 21 -17.83 -12.49 13.97
C ARG A 21 -16.39 -12.50 13.47
N PHE A 22 -16.05 -13.53 12.73
CA PHE A 22 -14.79 -13.55 11.98
C PHE A 22 -14.76 -12.37 11.02
N GLN A 23 -13.63 -11.70 10.94
CA GLN A 23 -13.37 -10.67 9.93
C GLN A 23 -13.12 -11.35 8.58
N PHE A 24 -14.20 -11.74 7.92
CA PHE A 24 -14.16 -12.15 6.53
C PHE A 24 -14.24 -10.93 5.62
N ILE A 25 -13.46 -10.97 4.54
CA ILE A 25 -13.55 -10.00 3.45
C ILE A 25 -14.69 -10.46 2.54
N HIS A 26 -15.75 -9.65 2.43
CA HIS A 26 -16.90 -9.98 1.58
C HIS A 26 -16.78 -9.40 0.17
N SER A 27 -15.96 -8.35 -0.02
CA SER A 27 -15.73 -7.74 -1.33
C SER A 27 -14.95 -8.69 -2.23
N LYS A 28 -15.59 -9.13 -3.31
CA LYS A 28 -14.97 -9.98 -4.34
C LYS A 28 -13.83 -9.27 -5.04
N GLY A 29 -13.99 -7.97 -5.32
CA GLY A 29 -12.94 -7.13 -5.89
C GLY A 29 -11.73 -7.06 -4.98
N ALA A 30 -11.93 -6.83 -3.68
CA ALA A 30 -10.82 -6.76 -2.73
C ALA A 30 -10.05 -8.09 -2.59
N LEU A 31 -10.77 -9.22 -2.56
CA LEU A 31 -10.15 -10.55 -2.56
C LEU A 31 -9.34 -10.81 -3.84
N LEU A 32 -9.86 -10.37 -4.99
CA LEU A 32 -9.18 -10.51 -6.28
C LEU A 32 -7.87 -9.70 -6.31
N VAL A 33 -7.89 -8.47 -5.79
CA VAL A 33 -6.68 -7.63 -5.72
C VAL A 33 -5.64 -8.20 -4.75
N LEU A 34 -6.06 -8.79 -3.61
CA LEU A 34 -5.14 -9.51 -2.71
C LEU A 34 -4.52 -10.74 -3.38
N LEU A 35 -5.28 -11.46 -4.20
CA LEU A 35 -4.76 -12.58 -4.98
C LEU A 35 -3.69 -12.10 -5.99
N TRP A 36 -3.92 -10.98 -6.65
CA TRP A 36 -2.94 -10.40 -7.57
C TRP A 36 -1.65 -9.99 -6.85
N ASP A 37 -1.77 -9.30 -5.71
CA ASP A 37 -0.62 -8.93 -4.87
C ASP A 37 0.22 -10.16 -4.49
N LEU A 38 -0.43 -11.26 -4.10
CA LEU A 38 0.23 -12.52 -3.79
C LEU A 38 0.92 -13.13 -5.03
N LEU A 39 0.23 -13.23 -6.16
CA LEU A 39 0.78 -13.84 -7.38
C LEU A 39 1.95 -13.03 -7.97
N ILE A 40 1.85 -11.71 -7.95
CA ILE A 40 2.93 -10.79 -8.33
C ILE A 40 4.13 -11.03 -7.41
N GLY A 41 3.90 -11.02 -6.08
CA GLY A 41 4.93 -11.25 -5.08
C GLY A 41 5.64 -12.59 -5.23
N ILE A 42 4.91 -13.69 -5.43
CA ILE A 42 5.50 -15.03 -5.65
C ILE A 42 6.35 -15.06 -6.92
N SER A 43 5.81 -14.58 -8.04
CA SER A 43 6.51 -14.60 -9.33
C SER A 43 7.84 -13.85 -9.27
N LEU A 44 7.83 -12.67 -8.64
CA LEU A 44 9.00 -11.82 -8.54
C LEU A 44 10.02 -12.37 -7.54
N ASN A 45 9.56 -12.92 -6.42
CA ASN A 45 10.46 -13.54 -5.45
C ASN A 45 11.24 -14.70 -6.05
N LEU A 46 10.55 -15.54 -6.84
CA LEU A 46 11.17 -16.64 -7.56
C LEU A 46 12.18 -16.15 -8.61
N LEU A 47 11.84 -15.10 -9.38
CA LEU A 47 12.76 -14.51 -10.35
C LEU A 47 14.03 -13.96 -9.68
N ILE A 48 13.89 -13.26 -8.55
CA ILE A 48 15.02 -12.69 -7.79
C ILE A 48 15.92 -13.81 -7.23
N GLN A 49 15.32 -14.89 -6.74
CA GLN A 49 16.09 -16.04 -6.22
C GLN A 49 16.82 -16.83 -7.34
N THR A 50 16.29 -16.85 -8.56
CA THR A 50 16.99 -17.47 -9.72
C THR A 50 18.13 -16.63 -10.27
N SER A 51 18.17 -15.33 -9.98
CA SER A 51 19.30 -14.45 -10.35
C SER A 51 20.53 -14.63 -9.44
N ASP A 52 20.89 -15.88 -9.17
CA ASP A 52 22.15 -16.26 -8.54
C ASP A 52 23.33 -15.86 -9.48
N PRO A 53 24.50 -15.45 -8.95
CA PRO A 53 25.60 -14.92 -9.75
C PRO A 53 26.18 -15.94 -10.75
N SER A 54 25.85 -17.24 -10.63
CA SER A 54 26.20 -18.25 -11.63
C SER A 54 25.48 -18.08 -12.98
N PHE A 55 24.28 -17.48 -13.00
CA PHE A 55 23.60 -17.12 -14.26
C PHE A 55 24.25 -15.89 -14.90
N ALA A 56 24.74 -14.95 -14.08
CA ALA A 56 25.59 -13.86 -14.54
C ALA A 56 26.91 -14.38 -15.13
N ASP A 57 27.47 -15.47 -14.57
CA ASP A 57 28.65 -16.15 -15.13
C ASP A 57 28.35 -16.91 -16.43
N PHE A 58 27.16 -17.51 -16.59
CA PHE A 58 26.77 -18.13 -17.87
C PHE A 58 26.63 -17.09 -18.99
N ILE A 59 26.10 -15.91 -18.69
CA ILE A 59 26.08 -14.76 -19.62
C ILE A 59 27.50 -14.18 -19.79
N SER A 60 28.35 -14.21 -18.77
CA SER A 60 29.74 -13.71 -18.84
C SER A 60 30.60 -14.57 -19.76
N VAL A 61 30.47 -15.91 -19.72
CA VAL A 61 31.23 -16.85 -20.56
C VAL A 61 30.87 -16.74 -22.04
N VAL A 62 29.61 -16.43 -22.37
CA VAL A 62 29.18 -16.18 -23.77
C VAL A 62 29.66 -14.81 -24.29
N VAL A 63 30.04 -13.88 -23.41
CA VAL A 63 30.35 -12.47 -23.74
C VAL A 63 31.75 -12.03 -23.26
N VAL A 64 32.71 -12.96 -23.15
CA VAL A 64 34.12 -12.69 -22.75
C VAL A 64 34.88 -11.76 -23.73
N VAL A 65 34.23 -11.25 -24.79
CA VAL A 65 34.87 -10.31 -25.73
C VAL A 65 34.40 -8.85 -25.57
N GLY A 66 33.55 -8.48 -24.59
CA GLY A 66 33.13 -7.06 -24.49
C GLY A 66 32.56 -6.44 -23.21
N ALA A 67 32.56 -7.08 -22.03
CA ALA A 67 31.61 -6.70 -20.97
C ALA A 67 32.20 -5.99 -19.71
N SER A 68 32.27 -4.65 -19.74
CA SER A 68 32.06 -3.80 -18.55
C SER A 68 30.68 -3.13 -18.56
N SER A 69 30.14 -2.88 -19.75
CA SER A 69 28.83 -2.23 -19.96
C SER A 69 27.63 -3.14 -19.69
N VAL A 70 27.78 -4.45 -19.88
CA VAL A 70 26.69 -5.42 -19.71
C VAL A 70 26.37 -5.67 -18.22
N LEU A 71 27.38 -5.66 -17.35
CA LEU A 71 27.17 -5.80 -15.90
C LEU A 71 26.42 -4.59 -15.31
N ILE A 72 26.75 -3.37 -15.79
CA ILE A 72 26.01 -2.15 -15.41
C ILE A 72 24.55 -2.24 -15.89
N PHE A 73 24.33 -2.75 -17.11
CA PHE A 73 22.98 -2.90 -17.67
C PHE A 73 22.15 -3.95 -16.93
N ALA A 74 22.76 -5.09 -16.55
CA ALA A 74 22.09 -6.13 -15.77
C ALA A 74 21.73 -5.66 -14.35
N GLY A 75 22.65 -4.97 -13.67
CA GLY A 75 22.38 -4.36 -12.36
C GLY A 75 21.25 -3.31 -12.43
N PHE A 76 21.32 -2.41 -13.42
CA PHE A 76 20.28 -1.42 -13.65
C PHE A 76 18.91 -2.04 -13.94
N LEU A 77 18.87 -3.14 -14.69
CA LEU A 77 17.65 -3.89 -14.96
C LEU A 77 17.08 -4.53 -13.67
N GLY A 78 17.94 -5.11 -12.83
CA GLY A 78 17.55 -5.66 -11.53
C GLY A 78 16.95 -4.61 -10.60
N ASP A 79 17.62 -3.47 -10.43
CA ASP A 79 17.14 -2.36 -9.61
C ASP A 79 15.84 -1.77 -10.15
N PHE A 80 15.72 -1.65 -11.47
CA PHE A 80 14.50 -1.21 -12.13
C PHE A 80 13.33 -2.17 -11.88
N LEU A 81 13.57 -3.48 -11.92
CA LEU A 81 12.56 -4.50 -11.63
C LEU A 81 12.11 -4.40 -10.17
N ILE A 82 13.04 -4.36 -9.19
CA ILE A 82 12.72 -4.24 -7.76
C ILE A 82 11.92 -2.95 -7.49
N SER A 83 12.36 -1.81 -8.04
CA SER A 83 11.66 -0.54 -7.93
C SER A 83 10.24 -0.61 -8.51
N SER A 84 10.08 -1.26 -9.66
CA SER A 84 8.77 -1.48 -10.28
C SER A 84 7.83 -2.30 -9.38
N VAL A 85 8.35 -3.31 -8.67
CA VAL A 85 7.55 -4.10 -7.70
C VAL A 85 7.02 -3.21 -6.58
N CYS A 86 7.91 -2.41 -5.98
CA CYS A 86 7.55 -1.52 -4.89
C CYS A 86 6.46 -0.54 -5.34
N ILE A 87 6.60 0.02 -6.55
CA ILE A 87 5.60 0.93 -7.14
C ILE A 87 4.27 0.22 -7.36
N VAL A 88 4.27 -0.97 -7.96
CA VAL A 88 3.05 -1.76 -8.19
C VAL A 88 2.36 -2.06 -6.87
N ARG A 89 3.10 -2.53 -5.86
CA ARG A 89 2.52 -2.89 -4.57
C ARG A 89 1.94 -1.70 -3.81
N VAL A 90 2.66 -0.57 -3.80
CA VAL A 90 2.16 0.69 -3.24
C VAL A 90 0.93 1.19 -3.99
N SER A 91 0.79 0.89 -5.28
CA SER A 91 -0.38 1.26 -6.08
C SER A 91 -1.55 0.29 -5.90
N LEU A 92 -1.28 -0.98 -5.63
CA LEU A 92 -2.30 -2.01 -5.39
C LEU A 92 -3.04 -1.77 -4.09
N LEU A 93 -2.38 -1.26 -3.03
CA LEU A 93 -3.05 -1.04 -1.75
C LEU A 93 -4.19 0.00 -1.85
N PRO A 94 -3.99 1.23 -2.37
CA PRO A 94 -5.08 2.17 -2.62
C PRO A 94 -6.15 1.60 -3.53
N PHE A 95 -5.74 0.94 -4.63
CA PHE A 95 -6.70 0.31 -5.55
C PHE A 95 -7.59 -0.72 -4.83
N ASN A 96 -7.01 -1.52 -3.92
CA ASN A 96 -7.73 -2.48 -3.10
C ASN A 96 -8.66 -1.82 -2.07
N ILE A 97 -8.23 -0.70 -1.49
CA ILE A 97 -9.05 0.10 -0.57
C ILE A 97 -10.25 0.69 -1.30
N ASP A 98 -10.09 1.10 -2.56
CA ASP A 98 -11.20 1.61 -3.39
C ASP A 98 -12.23 0.51 -3.67
N GLN A 99 -11.85 -0.78 -3.67
CA GLN A 99 -12.79 -1.91 -3.77
C GLN A 99 -13.63 -2.13 -2.50
N LEU A 100 -13.42 -1.31 -1.46
CA LEU A 100 -14.08 -1.40 -0.16
C LEU A 100 -14.92 -0.15 0.15
N ILE A 101 -15.26 0.67 -0.85
CA ILE A 101 -16.15 1.84 -0.64
C ILE A 101 -17.47 1.37 -0.02
N GLY A 102 -17.82 1.94 1.13
CA GLY A 102 -19.03 1.58 1.90
C GLY A 102 -18.90 0.32 2.77
N SER A 103 -17.73 -0.34 2.79
CA SER A 103 -17.46 -1.48 3.67
C SER A 103 -17.20 -1.03 5.11
N SER A 104 -17.31 -1.96 6.06
CA SER A 104 -17.04 -1.68 7.47
C SER A 104 -15.55 -1.40 7.72
N SER A 105 -15.22 -0.62 8.76
CA SER A 105 -13.83 -0.38 9.17
C SER A 105 -13.07 -1.67 9.51
N ASP A 106 -13.80 -2.73 9.87
CA ASP A 106 -13.25 -4.03 10.23
C ASP A 106 -12.80 -4.80 8.98
N GLU A 107 -13.56 -4.72 7.89
CA GLU A 107 -13.19 -5.29 6.59
C GLU A 107 -11.98 -4.58 5.98
N LEU A 108 -11.96 -3.25 6.05
CA LEU A 108 -10.79 -2.45 5.65
C LEU A 108 -9.56 -2.84 6.47
N SER A 109 -9.71 -3.00 7.79
CA SER A 109 -8.63 -3.47 8.64
C SER A 109 -8.15 -4.87 8.22
N ALA A 110 -9.05 -5.80 7.91
CA ALA A 110 -8.69 -7.14 7.48
C ALA A 110 -7.87 -7.12 6.17
N VAL A 111 -8.29 -6.34 5.17
CA VAL A 111 -7.58 -6.23 3.88
C VAL A 111 -6.17 -5.71 4.06
N ILE A 112 -5.97 -4.70 4.92
CA ILE A 112 -4.62 -4.19 5.24
C ILE A 112 -3.74 -5.27 5.89
N HIS A 113 -4.29 -6.05 6.82
CA HIS A 113 -3.53 -7.15 7.45
C HIS A 113 -3.14 -8.22 6.42
N TRP A 114 -4.07 -8.62 5.54
CA TRP A 114 -3.79 -9.61 4.50
C TRP A 114 -2.77 -9.12 3.46
N HIS A 115 -2.84 -7.84 3.07
CA HIS A 115 -1.84 -7.22 2.20
C HIS A 115 -0.43 -7.19 2.83
N ASN A 116 -0.35 -7.04 4.16
CA ASN A 116 0.91 -7.08 4.91
C ASN A 116 1.42 -8.51 5.16
N ILE A 117 0.54 -9.52 5.21
CA ILE A 117 0.93 -10.93 5.28
C ILE A 117 1.54 -11.41 3.95
N GLY A 118 1.04 -10.92 2.81
CA GLY A 118 1.46 -11.31 1.46
C GLY A 118 2.99 -11.48 1.31
N PRO A 119 3.81 -10.49 1.67
CA PRO A 119 5.28 -10.58 1.65
C PRO A 119 5.90 -11.73 2.37
N VAL A 120 5.46 -11.97 3.60
CA VAL A 120 6.02 -13.07 4.37
C VAL A 120 5.65 -14.39 3.73
N VAL A 121 4.40 -14.52 3.23
CA VAL A 121 3.95 -15.74 2.57
C VAL A 121 4.73 -16.03 1.30
N TYR A 122 4.89 -15.04 0.41
CA TYR A 122 5.63 -15.28 -0.83
C TYR A 122 7.13 -15.47 -0.62
N LEU A 123 7.73 -14.84 0.41
CA LEU A 123 9.12 -15.08 0.79
C LEU A 123 9.35 -16.52 1.27
N LEU A 124 8.49 -16.99 2.17
CA LEU A 124 8.54 -18.38 2.65
C LEU A 124 8.30 -19.37 1.51
N PHE A 125 7.36 -19.08 0.62
CA PHE A 125 7.06 -19.94 -0.52
C PHE A 125 8.23 -20.02 -1.51
N GLY A 126 8.86 -18.88 -1.83
CA GLY A 126 10.05 -18.84 -2.68
C GLY A 126 11.19 -19.67 -2.09
N GLN A 127 11.48 -19.50 -0.80
CA GLN A 127 12.53 -20.27 -0.12
C GLN A 127 12.26 -21.78 -0.06
N ILE A 128 11.01 -22.20 0.15
CA ILE A 128 10.65 -23.62 0.10
C ILE A 128 10.94 -24.17 -1.29
N ILE A 129 10.54 -23.46 -2.34
CA ILE A 129 10.79 -23.87 -3.74
C ILE A 129 12.30 -23.92 -4.03
N PHE A 130 13.06 -22.92 -3.59
CA PHE A 130 14.50 -22.87 -3.76
C PHE A 130 15.22 -24.01 -3.01
N SER A 131 14.85 -24.25 -1.76
CA SER A 131 15.46 -25.29 -0.91
C SER A 131 15.20 -26.70 -1.42
N LEU A 132 14.17 -26.90 -2.22
CA LEU A 132 13.79 -28.22 -2.69
C LEU A 132 14.67 -28.74 -3.83
N GLN A 133 15.46 -27.92 -4.55
CA GLN A 133 15.83 -28.32 -5.92
C GLN A 133 17.05 -27.58 -6.54
N SER A 134 18.00 -28.33 -7.13
CA SER A 134 19.35 -27.87 -7.59
C SER A 134 19.72 -28.19 -9.07
N THR A 135 18.85 -28.00 -10.07
CA THR A 135 19.13 -28.36 -11.49
C THR A 135 18.58 -27.38 -12.52
N MET A 136 19.23 -27.27 -13.69
CA MET A 136 18.87 -26.42 -14.84
C MET A 136 17.41 -26.57 -15.34
N LEU A 137 16.80 -27.76 -15.16
CA LEU A 137 15.40 -28.00 -15.50
C LEU A 137 14.43 -27.14 -14.66
N GLN A 138 14.87 -26.65 -13.50
CA GLN A 138 14.04 -25.87 -12.57
C GLN A 138 13.93 -24.40 -12.94
N GLU A 139 14.96 -23.80 -13.52
CA GLU A 139 14.85 -22.41 -14.00
C GLU A 139 13.73 -22.30 -15.04
N LEU A 140 13.66 -23.26 -15.96
CA LEU A 140 12.56 -23.35 -16.93
C LEU A 140 11.19 -23.54 -16.27
N ILE A 141 11.11 -24.37 -15.22
CA ILE A 141 9.87 -24.56 -14.44
C ILE A 141 9.47 -23.27 -13.72
N ILE A 142 10.43 -22.54 -13.15
CA ILE A 142 10.19 -21.27 -12.46
C ILE A 142 9.70 -20.22 -13.46
N PHE A 143 10.32 -20.10 -14.63
CA PHE A 143 9.86 -19.21 -15.69
C PHE A 143 8.45 -19.58 -16.17
N LEU A 144 8.16 -20.88 -16.34
CA LEU A 144 6.84 -21.36 -16.69
C LEU A 144 5.81 -21.00 -15.61
N PHE A 145 6.17 -21.17 -14.34
CA PHE A 145 5.31 -20.83 -13.21
C PHE A 145 5.03 -19.33 -13.15
N CYS A 146 6.05 -18.49 -13.32
CA CYS A 146 5.88 -17.03 -13.41
C CYS A 146 4.96 -16.65 -14.57
N PHE A 147 5.14 -17.27 -15.74
CA PHE A 147 4.25 -17.07 -16.89
C PHE A 147 2.81 -17.46 -16.56
N VAL A 148 2.59 -18.59 -15.87
CA VAL A 148 1.27 -19.02 -15.41
C VAL A 148 0.67 -18.02 -14.42
N CYS A 149 1.45 -17.48 -13.48
CA CYS A 149 0.98 -16.45 -12.55
C CYS A 149 0.56 -15.16 -13.27
N PHE A 150 1.36 -14.66 -14.21
CA PHE A 150 1.00 -13.49 -15.02
C PHE A 150 -0.23 -13.74 -15.89
N ALA A 151 -0.30 -14.91 -16.54
CA ALA A 151 -1.47 -15.32 -17.30
C ALA A 151 -2.73 -15.40 -16.42
N ALA A 152 -2.61 -15.91 -15.20
CA ALA A 152 -3.70 -15.95 -14.23
C ALA A 152 -4.16 -14.55 -13.80
N ILE A 153 -3.23 -13.59 -13.60
CA ILE A 153 -3.57 -12.19 -13.31
C ILE A 153 -4.33 -11.58 -14.48
N LEU A 154 -3.82 -11.70 -15.72
CA LEU A 154 -4.47 -11.14 -16.91
C LEU A 154 -5.83 -11.77 -17.18
N ALA A 155 -5.93 -13.10 -17.05
CA ALA A 155 -7.18 -13.83 -17.22
C ALA A 155 -8.20 -13.44 -16.15
N SER A 156 -7.78 -13.34 -14.89
CA SER A 156 -8.68 -12.98 -13.80
C SER A 156 -9.12 -11.50 -13.87
N HIS A 157 -8.25 -10.58 -14.29
CA HIS A 157 -8.63 -9.21 -14.62
C HIS A 157 -9.71 -9.17 -15.71
N SER A 158 -9.52 -9.91 -16.80
CA SER A 158 -10.51 -9.99 -17.90
C SER A 158 -11.84 -10.59 -17.47
N LEU A 159 -11.81 -11.72 -16.74
CA LEU A 159 -13.00 -12.48 -16.34
C LEU A 159 -13.80 -11.79 -15.22
N PHE A 160 -13.12 -11.12 -14.29
CA PHE A 160 -13.74 -10.53 -13.11
C PHE A 160 -13.76 -9.00 -13.16
N ASN A 161 -13.57 -8.40 -14.33
CA ASN A 161 -13.64 -6.94 -14.51
C ASN A 161 -14.96 -6.35 -13.97
N ASN A 162 -16.07 -7.08 -14.11
CA ASN A 162 -17.38 -6.66 -13.63
C ASN A 162 -17.52 -6.65 -12.09
N HIS A 163 -16.57 -7.25 -11.37
CA HIS A 163 -16.51 -7.24 -9.90
C HIS A 163 -15.55 -6.19 -9.35
N LEU A 164 -14.88 -5.45 -10.24
CA LEU A 164 -13.98 -4.38 -9.87
C LEU A 164 -14.70 -3.05 -9.99
N ASP A 165 -14.66 -2.27 -8.93
CA ASP A 165 -15.04 -0.87 -8.95
C ASP A 165 -13.91 -0.07 -9.58
N THR A 166 -13.89 -0.07 -10.91
CA THR A 166 -13.05 0.82 -11.70
C THR A 166 -13.85 2.08 -11.98
N THR A 167 -13.94 2.99 -11.00
CA THR A 167 -14.51 4.31 -11.27
C THR A 167 -13.77 4.91 -12.47
N PRO A 168 -14.48 5.34 -13.54
CA PRO A 168 -13.81 5.90 -14.70
C PRO A 168 -13.06 7.15 -14.27
N VAL A 169 -11.73 7.12 -14.38
CA VAL A 169 -10.91 8.31 -14.22
C VAL A 169 -11.41 9.30 -15.25
N ASN A 170 -11.95 10.43 -14.78
CA ASN A 170 -12.33 11.54 -15.63
C ASN A 170 -11.14 11.79 -16.59
N THR A 171 -11.35 11.62 -17.90
CA THR A 171 -10.29 11.42 -18.90
C THR A 171 -9.44 12.67 -19.18
N THR A 172 -9.53 13.68 -18.31
CA THR A 172 -8.66 14.82 -18.34
C THR A 172 -7.27 14.37 -17.92
N ASN A 173 -6.27 14.56 -18.78
CA ASN A 173 -4.89 14.27 -18.46
C ASN A 173 -4.53 15.00 -17.14
N PRO A 174 -4.15 14.29 -16.05
CA PRO A 174 -3.99 14.89 -14.73
C PRO A 174 -2.86 15.92 -14.70
N ILE A 175 -1.79 15.71 -15.47
CA ILE A 175 -0.70 16.69 -15.61
C ILE A 175 -1.23 17.96 -16.30
N LYS A 176 -2.02 17.80 -17.36
CA LYS A 176 -2.65 18.92 -18.06
C LYS A 176 -3.60 19.69 -17.14
N LEU A 177 -4.36 19.00 -16.28
CA LEU A 177 -5.24 19.62 -15.29
C LEU A 177 -4.44 20.45 -14.28
N ILE A 178 -3.41 19.86 -13.67
CA ILE A 178 -2.52 20.54 -12.71
C ILE A 178 -1.94 21.82 -13.32
N VAL A 179 -1.37 21.72 -14.53
CA VAL A 179 -0.80 22.87 -15.24
C VAL A 179 -1.86 23.95 -15.50
N ARG A 180 -3.07 23.57 -15.92
CA ARG A 180 -4.16 24.52 -16.18
C ARG A 180 -4.61 25.23 -14.90
N VAL A 181 -4.78 24.51 -13.79
CA VAL A 181 -5.18 25.08 -12.50
C VAL A 181 -4.09 26.03 -11.98
N LEU A 182 -2.81 25.63 -12.05
CA LEU A 182 -1.68 26.47 -11.65
C LEU A 182 -1.55 27.74 -12.52
N CYS A 183 -1.70 27.61 -13.84
CA CYS A 183 -1.67 28.75 -14.76
C CYS A 183 -2.84 29.71 -14.51
N TYR A 184 -4.04 29.18 -14.25
CA TYR A 184 -5.21 29.99 -13.93
C TYR A 184 -5.03 30.75 -12.61
N ALA A 185 -4.59 30.06 -11.54
CA ALA A 185 -4.32 30.65 -10.23
C ALA A 185 -3.20 31.71 -10.28
N ARG A 186 -2.24 31.57 -11.21
CA ARG A 186 -1.21 32.59 -11.46
C ARG A 186 -1.75 33.82 -12.19
N LYS A 187 -2.67 33.61 -13.15
CA LYS A 187 -3.23 34.68 -13.99
C LYS A 187 -4.29 35.51 -13.28
N HIS A 188 -5.14 34.88 -12.47
CA HIS A 188 -6.25 35.54 -11.78
C HIS A 188 -5.92 35.74 -10.30
N LYS A 189 -5.66 37.00 -9.91
CA LYS A 189 -5.37 37.39 -8.53
C LYS A 189 -6.63 37.70 -7.70
N TYR A 190 -7.77 37.87 -8.37
CA TYR A 190 -9.06 38.25 -7.79
C TYR A 190 -10.17 37.41 -8.43
N PRO A 191 -11.29 37.15 -7.74
CA PRO A 191 -12.41 36.38 -8.29
C PRO A 191 -13.06 37.12 -9.46
N GLU A 192 -13.30 36.42 -10.57
CA GLU A 192 -13.91 37.01 -11.78
C GLU A 192 -15.42 37.20 -11.61
N ASN A 193 -16.12 36.24 -11.00
CA ASN A 193 -17.55 36.34 -10.70
C ASN A 193 -17.84 35.77 -9.31
N ARG A 194 -18.18 36.64 -8.36
CA ARG A 194 -18.50 36.23 -6.99
C ARG A 194 -19.99 35.88 -6.89
N SER A 195 -20.32 34.60 -6.78
CA SER A 195 -21.69 34.16 -6.52
C SER A 195 -22.21 34.74 -5.20
N ALA A 196 -23.47 35.17 -5.14
CA ALA A 196 -24.07 35.81 -3.95
C ALA A 196 -23.99 34.94 -2.67
N LEU A 197 -23.88 33.61 -2.81
CA LEU A 197 -23.74 32.66 -1.71
C LEU A 197 -22.35 32.68 -1.02
N THR A 198 -21.34 33.29 -1.65
CA THR A 198 -19.97 33.40 -1.09
C THR A 198 -19.75 34.64 -0.21
N TYR A 199 -20.80 35.41 0.08
CA TYR A 199 -20.71 36.60 0.94
C TYR A 199 -20.68 36.25 2.44
N TRP A 200 -21.10 35.04 2.80
CA TRP A 200 -21.18 34.54 4.18
C TRP A 200 -19.96 33.70 4.62
N GLU A 201 -19.00 33.44 3.73
CA GLU A 201 -17.79 32.70 4.08
C GLU A 201 -16.75 33.62 4.71
N GLU A 202 -16.42 33.35 5.97
CA GLU A 202 -15.41 34.11 6.74
C GLU A 202 -13.97 33.77 6.32
N GLU A 203 -13.76 32.63 5.65
CA GLU A 203 -12.43 32.21 5.21
C GLU A 203 -12.02 32.89 3.90
N VAL A 204 -10.83 33.50 3.91
CA VAL A 204 -10.23 34.11 2.71
C VAL A 204 -9.85 33.00 1.74
N PRO A 205 -10.44 32.95 0.52
CA PRO A 205 -10.16 31.87 -0.43
C PRO A 205 -8.71 31.89 -0.88
N SER A 206 -8.07 30.72 -0.99
CA SER A 206 -6.73 30.64 -1.53
C SER A 206 -6.74 30.94 -3.04
N ARG A 207 -5.59 31.32 -3.60
CA ARG A 207 -5.48 31.61 -5.04
C ARG A 207 -5.86 30.43 -5.94
N LEU A 208 -5.66 29.20 -5.48
CA LEU A 208 -6.15 28.03 -6.19
C LEU A 208 -7.67 27.94 -6.13
N ASP A 209 -8.26 28.28 -4.97
CA ASP A 209 -9.71 28.21 -4.77
C ASP A 209 -10.46 29.17 -5.70
N LEU A 210 -9.83 30.27 -6.14
CA LEU A 210 -10.40 31.16 -7.16
C LEU A 210 -10.68 30.48 -8.51
N GLY A 211 -10.02 29.36 -8.79
CA GLY A 211 -10.28 28.53 -9.98
C GLY A 211 -11.56 27.72 -9.91
N LYS A 212 -12.17 27.57 -8.72
CA LYS A 212 -13.40 26.81 -8.53
C LYS A 212 -14.58 27.51 -9.20
N ASP A 213 -15.51 26.72 -9.73
CA ASP A 213 -16.77 27.17 -10.34
C ASP A 213 -17.59 28.08 -9.40
N LYS A 214 -17.54 27.80 -8.09
CA LYS A 214 -18.16 28.63 -7.04
C LYS A 214 -17.73 30.11 -7.07
N TYR A 215 -16.48 30.37 -7.49
CA TYR A 215 -15.91 31.72 -7.62
C TYR A 215 -15.83 32.20 -9.08
N GLY A 216 -16.54 31.53 -9.99
CA GLY A 216 -16.61 31.85 -11.41
C GLY A 216 -15.46 31.29 -12.25
N GLY A 217 -14.63 30.40 -11.69
CA GLY A 217 -13.54 29.75 -12.39
C GLY A 217 -14.00 28.52 -13.20
N PRO A 218 -13.17 28.03 -14.15
CA PRO A 218 -13.57 26.98 -15.08
C PRO A 218 -13.40 25.55 -14.53
N PHE A 219 -13.06 25.37 -13.26
CA PHE A 219 -12.73 24.07 -12.66
C PHE A 219 -13.74 23.68 -11.58
N THR A 220 -13.98 22.40 -11.42
CA THR A 220 -14.81 21.86 -10.33
C THR A 220 -14.11 21.97 -8.99
N GLU A 221 -14.86 21.87 -7.89
CA GLU A 221 -14.28 21.89 -6.54
C GLU A 221 -13.33 20.71 -6.30
N GLU A 222 -13.69 19.52 -6.79
CA GLU A 222 -12.87 18.30 -6.72
C GLU A 222 -11.52 18.49 -7.43
N GLU A 223 -11.54 18.97 -8.68
CA GLU A 223 -10.32 19.18 -9.47
C GLU A 223 -9.33 20.14 -8.80
N VAL A 224 -9.82 21.19 -8.13
CA VAL A 224 -8.94 22.16 -7.44
C VAL A 224 -8.38 21.59 -6.14
N GLU A 225 -9.18 20.86 -5.37
CA GLU A 225 -8.73 20.21 -4.12
C GLU A 225 -7.72 19.09 -4.38
N ASP A 226 -7.86 18.35 -5.49
CA ASP A 226 -6.88 17.35 -5.93
C ASP A 226 -5.51 18.00 -6.22
N VAL A 227 -5.50 19.10 -6.98
CA VAL A 227 -4.24 19.84 -7.27
C VAL A 227 -3.64 20.39 -5.97
N LYS A 228 -4.46 20.90 -5.05
CA LYS A 228 -4.01 21.38 -3.74
C LYS A 228 -3.37 20.26 -2.92
N THR A 229 -3.95 19.07 -2.98
CA THR A 229 -3.43 17.88 -2.30
C THR A 229 -2.08 17.45 -2.88
N ILE A 230 -1.94 17.42 -4.21
CA ILE A 230 -0.66 17.12 -4.88
C ILE A 230 0.42 18.13 -4.49
N LEU A 231 0.09 19.43 -4.48
CA LEU A 231 1.05 20.48 -4.06
C LEU A 231 1.45 20.37 -2.59
N LYS A 232 0.59 19.86 -1.71
CA LYS A 232 0.93 19.58 -0.31
C LYS A 232 1.79 18.33 -0.16
N LEU A 233 1.57 17.31 -0.98
CA LEU A 233 2.34 16.06 -0.96
C LEU A 233 3.72 16.20 -1.62
N LEU A 234 3.86 17.08 -2.62
CA LEU A 234 5.10 17.24 -3.38
C LEU A 234 6.33 17.62 -2.53
N PRO A 235 6.27 18.59 -1.58
CA PRO A 235 7.39 18.88 -0.69
C PRO A 235 7.76 17.68 0.19
N ILE A 236 6.77 16.95 0.70
CA ILE A 236 6.99 15.75 1.53
C ILE A 236 7.69 14.67 0.71
N LEU A 237 7.26 14.47 -0.54
CA LEU A 237 7.88 13.53 -1.47
C LEU A 237 9.33 13.92 -1.80
N ILE A 238 9.60 15.21 -2.03
CA ILE A 238 10.96 15.70 -2.31
C ILE A 238 11.85 15.53 -1.08
N VAL A 239 11.40 15.92 0.11
CA VAL A 239 12.18 15.81 1.35
C VAL A 239 12.46 14.34 1.67
N ASN A 240 11.45 13.48 1.63
CA ASN A 240 11.64 12.05 1.88
C ASN A 240 12.47 11.38 0.78
N GLY A 241 12.24 11.73 -0.49
CA GLY A 241 13.00 11.20 -1.61
C GLY A 241 14.48 11.57 -1.53
N LEU A 242 14.79 12.84 -1.28
CA LEU A 242 16.16 13.30 -1.07
C LEU A 242 16.79 12.67 0.17
N ALA A 243 16.07 12.59 1.29
CA ALA A 243 16.57 11.94 2.51
C ALA A 243 16.92 10.46 2.28
N VAL A 244 16.11 9.73 1.51
CA VAL A 244 16.37 8.34 1.14
C VAL A 244 17.56 8.24 0.17
N SER A 245 17.64 9.11 -0.84
CA SER A 245 18.75 9.10 -1.82
C SER A 245 20.11 9.49 -1.22
N PHE A 246 20.15 10.39 -0.23
CA PHE A 246 21.39 10.78 0.45
C PHE A 246 21.82 9.80 1.56
N ASN A 247 20.88 9.02 2.11
CA ASN A 247 21.15 8.04 3.17
C ASN A 247 21.19 6.59 2.67
N GLY A 248 21.47 6.36 1.39
CA GLY A 248 21.48 5.01 0.78
C GLY A 248 22.30 3.98 1.57
N ASP A 249 23.42 4.41 2.16
CA ASP A 249 24.29 3.55 2.97
C ASP A 249 23.80 3.36 4.43
N PHE A 250 23.07 4.33 4.99
CA PHE A 250 22.56 4.24 6.37
C PHE A 250 21.31 3.35 6.49
N LEU A 251 20.48 3.29 5.44
CA LEU A 251 19.31 2.40 5.41
C LEU A 251 19.69 0.93 5.19
N LEU A 252 20.81 0.65 4.51
CA LEU A 252 21.22 -0.71 4.19
C LEU A 252 21.95 -1.42 5.35
N ASP A 253 22.78 -0.72 6.14
CA ASP A 253 23.68 -1.42 7.06
C ASP A 253 23.38 -1.20 8.56
N THR A 254 23.01 0.01 8.98
CA THR A 254 22.94 0.30 10.44
C THR A 254 21.65 -0.11 11.13
N ASN A 255 20.57 -0.36 10.38
CA ASN A 255 19.23 -0.52 10.99
C ASN A 255 18.36 -1.66 10.44
N LEU A 256 18.78 -2.41 9.41
CA LEU A 256 18.08 -3.64 8.98
C LEU A 256 17.96 -4.65 10.14
N LYS A 257 19.02 -4.74 10.98
CA LYS A 257 19.05 -5.57 12.20
C LYS A 257 18.10 -5.11 13.30
N HIS A 258 17.90 -3.80 13.42
CA HIS A 258 17.10 -3.21 14.49
C HIS A 258 15.60 -3.17 14.16
N TYR A 259 15.25 -3.02 12.88
CA TYR A 259 13.86 -3.05 12.39
C TYR A 259 13.40 -4.43 11.91
N GLY A 260 14.22 -5.48 12.10
CA GLY A 260 13.86 -6.87 11.79
C GLY A 260 13.81 -7.21 10.30
N CYS A 261 14.42 -6.39 9.45
CA CYS A 261 14.57 -6.62 8.02
C CYS A 261 15.90 -7.35 7.70
N VAL A 262 16.32 -8.33 8.52
CA VAL A 262 17.60 -9.03 8.30
C VAL A 262 17.47 -10.09 7.20
N GLU A 263 18.57 -10.26 6.46
CA GLU A 263 18.89 -11.26 5.45
C GLU A 263 18.07 -12.57 5.53
N LEU A 264 17.77 -13.12 4.34
CA LEU A 264 16.89 -14.27 4.07
C LEU A 264 17.02 -15.45 5.06
N HIS A 265 18.16 -15.64 5.73
CA HIS A 265 18.38 -16.73 6.67
C HIS A 265 17.86 -16.46 8.10
N GLU A 266 17.94 -15.22 8.60
CA GLU A 266 17.44 -14.83 9.95
C GLU A 266 16.05 -14.16 9.89
N GLY A 267 15.69 -13.56 8.76
CA GLY A 267 14.39 -12.93 8.53
C GLY A 267 13.18 -13.87 8.62
N ASN A 268 13.39 -15.18 8.52
CA ASN A 268 12.32 -16.18 8.60
C ASN A 268 11.64 -16.28 9.97
N ILE A 269 12.42 -16.16 11.05
CA ILE A 269 11.83 -16.25 12.40
C ILE A 269 11.01 -14.99 12.68
N ILE A 270 11.54 -13.82 12.30
CA ILE A 270 10.84 -12.53 12.48
C ILE A 270 9.58 -12.48 11.62
N GLY A 271 9.66 -12.92 10.36
CA GLY A 271 8.50 -13.04 9.47
C GLY A 271 7.46 -14.01 10.00
N ALA A 272 7.86 -15.20 10.47
CA ALA A 272 6.95 -16.18 11.07
C ALA A 272 6.27 -15.63 12.34
N VAL A 273 7.02 -14.92 13.19
CA VAL A 273 6.46 -14.23 14.37
C VAL A 273 5.48 -13.14 13.95
N TYR A 274 5.78 -12.37 12.91
CA TYR A 274 4.89 -11.34 12.39
C TYR A 274 3.57 -11.92 11.87
N VAL A 275 3.63 -12.97 11.05
CA VAL A 275 2.43 -13.70 10.58
C VAL A 275 1.67 -14.28 11.75
N PHE A 276 2.36 -14.89 12.71
CA PHE A 276 1.74 -15.42 13.91
C PHE A 276 1.01 -14.34 14.71
N ILE A 277 1.60 -13.15 14.90
CA ILE A 277 0.96 -12.01 15.58
C ILE A 277 -0.30 -11.58 14.83
N ILE A 278 -0.26 -11.49 13.50
CA ILE A 278 -1.44 -11.11 12.71
C ILE A 278 -2.53 -12.17 12.81
N LEU A 279 -2.20 -13.46 12.70
CA LEU A 279 -3.15 -14.56 12.84
C LEU A 279 -3.74 -14.61 14.26
N LEU A 280 -2.91 -14.44 15.28
CA LEU A 280 -3.34 -14.33 16.68
C LEU A 280 -4.31 -13.16 16.85
N HIS A 281 -3.98 -11.99 16.27
CA HIS A 281 -4.86 -10.84 16.28
C HIS A 281 -6.20 -11.13 15.59
N GLN A 282 -6.17 -11.68 14.37
CA GLN A 282 -7.33 -11.89 13.52
C GLN A 282 -8.30 -12.97 14.06
N PHE A 283 -7.75 -14.08 14.55
CA PHE A 283 -8.54 -15.27 14.91
C PHE A 283 -8.76 -15.45 16.41
N VAL A 284 -7.93 -14.83 17.28
CA VAL A 284 -8.03 -15.00 18.73
C VAL A 284 -8.37 -13.69 19.42
N ILE A 285 -7.55 -12.65 19.26
CA ILE A 285 -7.73 -11.39 19.99
C ILE A 285 -9.00 -10.68 19.51
N TYR A 286 -9.22 -10.60 18.20
CA TYR A 286 -10.36 -9.91 17.65
C TYR A 286 -11.70 -10.53 18.09
N PRO A 287 -11.94 -11.85 17.93
CA PRO A 287 -13.19 -12.45 18.39
C PRO A 287 -13.40 -12.37 19.90
N CYS A 288 -12.33 -12.46 20.70
CA CYS A 288 -12.42 -12.46 22.17
C CYS A 288 -12.55 -11.06 22.79
N PHE A 289 -11.91 -10.05 22.20
CA PHE A 289 -11.76 -8.72 22.81
C PHE A 289 -12.29 -7.57 21.95
N TYR A 290 -13.14 -7.84 20.95
CA TYR A 290 -13.64 -6.83 20.00
C TYR A 290 -14.11 -5.51 20.65
N LYS A 291 -14.72 -5.57 21.86
CA LYS A 291 -15.21 -4.38 22.58
C LYS A 291 -14.11 -3.44 23.09
N HIS A 292 -12.91 -3.95 23.30
CA HIS A 292 -11.77 -3.19 23.82
C HIS A 292 -10.84 -2.72 22.70
N ILE A 293 -11.06 -3.19 21.46
CA ILE A 293 -10.23 -2.82 20.32
C ILE A 293 -10.57 -1.38 19.92
N PRO A 294 -9.60 -0.46 19.94
CA PRO A 294 -9.84 0.92 19.57
C PRO A 294 -10.16 1.05 18.07
N SER A 295 -10.84 2.14 17.70
CA SER A 295 -11.18 2.42 16.30
C SER A 295 -9.92 2.46 15.41
N MET A 296 -10.10 2.22 14.11
CA MET A 296 -9.00 2.23 13.14
C MET A 296 -8.17 3.53 13.19
N LEU A 297 -8.83 4.68 13.31
CA LEU A 297 -8.16 5.97 13.45
C LEU A 297 -7.29 6.06 14.72
N LYS A 298 -7.79 5.57 15.86
CA LYS A 298 -7.02 5.54 17.12
C LYS A 298 -5.83 4.58 17.01
N ARG A 299 -5.98 3.45 16.32
CA ARG A 299 -4.88 2.50 16.05
C ARG A 299 -3.80 3.14 15.17
N MET A 300 -4.18 3.82 14.10
CA MET A 300 -3.25 4.57 13.24
C MET A 300 -2.51 5.66 14.03
N GLY A 301 -3.23 6.44 14.85
CA GLY A 301 -2.64 7.46 15.71
C GLY A 301 -1.63 6.89 16.71
N LEU A 302 -1.97 5.77 17.37
CA LEU A 302 -1.07 5.08 18.29
C LEU A 302 0.16 4.51 17.58
N GLY A 303 -0.01 3.96 16.38
CA GLY A 303 1.09 3.48 15.54
C GLY A 303 2.06 4.61 15.15
N MET A 304 1.54 5.75 14.70
CA MET A 304 2.38 6.92 14.40
C MET A 304 3.12 7.43 15.65
N GLY A 305 2.46 7.46 16.81
CA GLY A 305 3.08 7.84 18.07
C GLY A 305 4.22 6.89 18.48
N LEU A 306 4.01 5.58 18.33
CA LEU A 306 5.04 4.57 18.59
C LEU A 306 6.24 4.72 17.66
N ILE A 307 6.01 4.94 16.37
CA ILE A 307 7.08 5.17 15.39
C ILE A 307 7.93 6.38 15.80
N VAL A 308 7.30 7.49 16.17
CA VAL A 308 8.02 8.69 16.65
C VAL A 308 8.81 8.38 17.92
N ALA A 309 8.22 7.68 18.89
CA ALA A 309 8.88 7.34 20.14
C ALA A 309 10.10 6.42 19.92
N VAL A 310 9.97 5.41 19.06
CA VAL A 310 11.05 4.49 18.70
C VAL A 310 12.18 5.23 17.99
N ASN A 311 11.86 6.07 16.99
CA ASN A 311 12.87 6.86 16.29
C ASN A 311 13.57 7.85 17.23
N PHE A 312 12.83 8.48 18.15
CA PHE A 312 13.41 9.36 19.15
C PHE A 312 14.37 8.60 20.08
N TYR A 313 13.97 7.43 20.57
CA TYR A 313 14.82 6.58 21.39
C TYR A 313 16.13 6.21 20.67
N TYR A 314 16.05 5.73 19.42
CA TYR A 314 17.24 5.40 18.64
C TYR A 314 18.12 6.61 18.35
N THR A 315 17.53 7.78 18.10
CA THR A 315 18.30 9.00 17.89
C THR A 315 19.07 9.38 19.16
N VAL A 316 18.44 9.29 20.34
CA VAL A 316 19.10 9.57 21.62
C VAL A 316 20.21 8.56 21.92
N ASP A 317 19.96 7.27 21.69
CA ASP A 317 20.96 6.21 21.91
C ASP A 317 22.18 6.40 20.98
N SER A 318 21.95 6.79 19.72
CA SER A 318 23.03 7.05 18.76
C SER A 318 23.91 8.26 19.10
N ILE A 319 23.43 9.19 19.93
CA ILE A 319 24.20 10.37 20.39
C ILE A 319 25.07 10.02 21.61
N HIS A 320 24.77 8.92 22.31
CA HIS A 320 25.49 8.49 23.49
C HIS A 320 26.72 7.59 23.21
N TRP A 321 26.96 7.23 21.95
CA TRP A 321 28.14 6.52 21.45
C TRP A 321 29.06 7.43 20.65
#